data_AF-A0A6L7VSY9-F1
#
_entry.id   AF-A0A6L7VSY9-F1
#
_cell.length_a   1.000
_cell.length_b   1.000
_cell.length_c   1.000
_cell.angle_alpha   90.00
_cell.angle_beta   90.00
_cell.angle_gamma   90.00
#
_symmetry.space_group_name_H-M   'P 1'
#
loop_
_entity.id
_entity.type
_entity.pdbx_description
1 polymer ?
#
loop_
_entity_poly.entity_id
_entity_poly.type
_entity_poly.pdbx_seq_one_letter_code
_entity_poly.pdbx_strand_id
1 'polypeptide(L)'
;MRRSYIGIIIPLSCLLIIAVIVVVLFHRDSSDTARNDSSDQSGSQAVQDSASISNSNPQSLLDDTTTRVAWTAVKIEDVVASSVPKYKEDVVGAELVRLASDMHDWQQKDTVQIHLPQTGEMFSVQIEQVITSLGTNRSYKAKIRENNHEFSLLITVGKKNVFANFTTSKGSFELVGNTQYAWLMPIENMDQHVDYSVDDYDIVPEQLHHKPEHQDEHR
;
A
#
# COMPACT_ATOMS: atom_id res chain seq x y z
N MET A 1 48.87 14.27 18.23
CA MET A 1 47.50 14.55 18.72
C MET A 1 46.50 13.90 17.76
N ARG A 2 45.91 12.76 18.15
CA ARG A 2 44.83 12.09 17.39
C ARG A 2 43.54 12.25 18.19
N ARG A 3 42.52 12.88 17.60
CA ARG A 3 41.19 12.99 18.21
C ARG A 3 40.38 11.75 17.82
N SER A 4 40.02 10.94 18.81
CA SER A 4 39.07 9.83 18.64
C SER A 4 37.65 10.39 18.71
N TYR A 5 36.86 10.17 17.66
CA TYR A 5 35.42 10.39 17.67
C TYR A 5 34.73 9.09 18.07
N ILE A 6 34.04 9.12 19.21
CA ILE A 6 33.14 8.05 19.65
C ILE A 6 31.80 8.31 18.97
N GLY A 7 31.50 7.54 17.92
CA GLY A 7 30.21 7.55 17.26
C GLY A 7 29.18 6.81 18.11
N ILE A 8 28.18 7.52 18.61
CA ILE A 8 27.01 6.94 19.27
C ILE A 8 26.15 6.30 18.18
N ILE A 9 26.15 4.97 18.13
CA ILE A 9 25.25 4.19 17.26
C ILE A 9 23.92 4.09 17.99
N ILE A 10 22.93 4.86 17.56
CA ILE A 10 21.54 4.70 18.02
C ILE A 10 20.92 3.59 17.16
N PRO A 11 20.46 2.48 17.75
CA PRO A 11 19.85 1.39 16.99
C PRO A 11 18.56 1.86 16.32
N LEU A 12 18.41 1.54 15.02
CA LEU A 12 17.29 1.92 14.15
C LEU A 12 15.90 1.52 14.69
N SER A 13 15.86 0.61 15.66
CA SER A 13 14.64 0.10 16.30
C SER A 13 13.90 1.14 17.15
N CYS A 14 14.59 2.15 17.70
CA CYS A 14 13.92 3.18 18.52
C CYS A 14 13.17 4.24 17.70
N LEU A 15 13.52 4.43 16.41
CA LEU A 15 12.89 5.45 15.56
C LEU A 15 11.50 5.05 15.05
N LEU A 16 11.25 3.74 14.88
CA LEU A 16 9.97 3.23 14.41
C LEU A 16 8.85 3.37 15.45
N ILE A 17 9.16 3.25 16.74
CA ILE A 17 8.17 3.34 17.82
C ILE A 17 7.66 4.78 18.00
N ILE A 18 8.51 5.78 17.80
CA ILE A 18 8.12 7.20 17.92
C ILE A 18 7.16 7.60 16.78
N ALA A 19 7.35 7.07 15.57
CA ALA A 19 6.50 7.40 14.42
C ALA A 19 5.05 6.89 14.58
N VAL A 20 4.86 5.73 15.21
CA VAL A 20 3.51 5.15 15.45
C VAL A 20 2.74 5.95 16.51
N ILE A 21 3.41 6.44 17.56
CA ILE A 21 2.76 7.21 18.64
C ILE A 21 2.24 8.57 18.13
N VAL A 22 2.97 9.24 17.22
CA VAL A 22 2.54 10.53 16.67
C VAL A 22 1.28 10.38 15.81
N VAL A 23 1.15 9.29 15.04
CA VAL A 23 -0.02 9.07 14.17
C VAL A 23 -1.30 8.79 14.97
N VAL A 24 -1.19 8.09 16.10
CA VAL A 24 -2.35 7.77 16.96
C VAL A 24 -2.81 9.00 17.76
N LEU A 25 -1.91 9.88 18.17
CA LEU A 25 -2.28 11.10 18.91
C LEU A 25 -2.89 12.19 18.01
N PHE A 26 -2.52 12.25 16.72
CA PHE A 26 -3.11 13.22 15.78
C PHE A 26 -4.48 12.82 15.21
N HIS A 27 -4.93 11.57 15.36
CA HIS A 27 -6.24 11.13 14.88
C HIS A 27 -7.37 11.22 15.92
N ARG A 28 -7.08 11.73 17.14
CA ARG A 28 -8.05 11.74 18.24
C ARG A 28 -8.64 13.13 18.57
N ASP A 29 -8.41 14.14 17.73
CA ASP A 29 -8.83 15.52 18.02
C ASP A 29 -9.53 16.22 16.83
N SER A 30 -10.49 15.54 16.22
CA SER A 30 -11.38 16.17 15.22
C SER A 30 -12.78 15.60 15.31
N SER A 31 -13.45 15.92 16.40
CA SER A 31 -14.89 15.81 16.49
C SER A 31 -15.38 16.87 17.46
N ASP A 32 -15.59 18.08 16.93
CA ASP A 32 -16.56 19.01 17.50
C ASP A 32 -17.13 19.97 16.44
N THR A 33 -18.45 20.12 16.57
CA THR A 33 -19.34 21.24 16.20
C THR A 33 -19.46 21.75 14.76
N ALA A 34 -20.64 21.52 14.17
CA ALA A 34 -21.59 22.62 13.88
C ALA A 34 -23.00 22.10 13.60
N ARG A 35 -23.97 22.75 14.23
CA ARG A 35 -25.42 22.51 14.25
C ARG A 35 -26.10 23.75 13.67
N ASN A 36 -27.18 23.54 12.90
CA ASN A 36 -28.27 24.44 12.50
C ASN A 36 -28.00 25.94 12.26
N ASP A 37 -28.41 26.44 11.08
CA ASP A 37 -29.58 27.35 11.08
C ASP A 37 -30.29 27.43 9.73
N SER A 38 -31.59 27.61 9.82
CA SER A 38 -32.59 27.68 8.75
C SER A 38 -32.96 29.14 8.43
N SER A 39 -33.24 29.46 7.16
CA SER A 39 -34.29 30.45 6.82
C SER A 39 -34.68 30.40 5.34
N ASP A 40 -35.99 30.39 5.16
CA ASP A 40 -36.74 30.57 3.92
C ASP A 40 -36.47 31.92 3.24
N GLN A 41 -36.53 31.95 1.91
CA GLN A 41 -37.34 32.96 1.23
C GLN A 41 -37.78 32.54 -0.18
N SER A 42 -39.10 32.52 -0.34
CA SER A 42 -39.85 32.39 -1.59
C SER A 42 -39.89 33.72 -2.34
N GLY A 43 -39.81 33.69 -3.67
CA GLY A 43 -39.94 34.87 -4.51
C GLY A 43 -40.02 34.52 -6.00
N SER A 44 -41.23 34.33 -6.50
CA SER A 44 -41.55 34.22 -7.93
C SER A 44 -41.34 35.54 -8.66
N GLN A 45 -40.81 35.51 -9.90
CA GLN A 45 -41.31 36.31 -11.01
C GLN A 45 -40.83 35.79 -12.37
N ALA A 46 -41.67 36.04 -13.38
CA ALA A 46 -41.73 35.35 -14.66
C ALA A 46 -41.27 36.24 -15.83
N VAL A 47 -40.76 35.57 -16.88
CA VAL A 47 -40.78 35.91 -18.32
C VAL A 47 -39.96 37.12 -18.80
N GLN A 48 -38.97 36.87 -19.65
CA GLN A 48 -38.91 37.45 -21.01
C GLN A 48 -37.90 36.73 -21.92
N ASP A 49 -38.42 36.31 -23.08
CA ASP A 49 -37.70 35.82 -24.26
C ASP A 49 -36.61 36.80 -24.72
N SER A 50 -35.45 36.26 -25.10
CA SER A 50 -34.67 36.73 -26.25
C SER A 50 -33.65 35.67 -26.65
N ALA A 51 -33.87 35.12 -27.85
CA ALA A 51 -32.96 34.22 -28.53
C ALA A 51 -31.60 34.89 -28.77
N SER A 52 -30.53 34.18 -28.44
CA SER A 52 -29.22 34.33 -29.08
C SER A 52 -28.57 32.96 -29.13
N ILE A 53 -28.59 32.39 -30.33
CA ILE A 53 -27.89 31.17 -30.72
C ILE A 53 -26.40 31.47 -30.56
N SER A 54 -25.84 31.08 -29.42
CA SER A 54 -24.41 30.92 -29.27
C SER A 54 -24.15 29.43 -29.33
N ASN A 55 -23.64 28.99 -30.48
CA ASN A 55 -23.08 27.65 -30.68
C ASN A 55 -21.84 27.51 -29.78
N SER A 56 -22.03 27.36 -28.48
CA SER A 56 -21.04 26.75 -27.61
C SER A 56 -21.11 25.26 -27.86
N ASN A 57 -20.36 24.83 -28.89
CA ASN A 57 -19.92 23.47 -29.08
C ASN A 57 -19.53 22.91 -27.71
N PRO A 58 -20.24 21.92 -27.13
CA PRO A 58 -19.71 21.18 -26.01
C PRO A 58 -18.60 20.33 -26.62
N GLN A 59 -17.42 20.93 -26.70
CA GLN A 59 -16.19 20.22 -26.96
C GLN A 59 -16.08 19.26 -25.79
N SER A 60 -16.56 18.04 -26.06
CA SER A 60 -16.38 16.86 -25.26
C SER A 60 -14.96 16.94 -24.69
N LEU A 61 -14.88 17.20 -23.39
CA LEU A 61 -13.75 16.80 -22.59
C LEU A 61 -13.69 15.30 -22.80
N LEU A 62 -12.94 14.88 -23.82
CA LEU A 62 -12.56 13.51 -24.01
C LEU A 62 -11.83 13.15 -22.73
N ASP A 63 -12.54 12.41 -21.89
CA ASP A 63 -12.02 11.73 -20.74
C ASP A 63 -10.92 10.83 -21.30
N ASP A 64 -9.68 11.31 -21.30
CA ASP A 64 -8.48 10.57 -21.67
C ASP A 64 -8.17 9.57 -20.54
N THR A 65 -9.17 8.75 -20.21
CA THR A 65 -9.03 7.60 -19.35
C THR A 65 -8.41 6.50 -20.20
N THR A 66 -7.13 6.70 -20.53
CA THR A 66 -6.27 5.63 -21.03
C THR A 66 -6.31 4.52 -19.98
N THR A 67 -7.07 3.47 -20.27
CA THR A 67 -7.20 2.31 -19.39
C THR A 67 -5.86 1.59 -19.38
N ARG A 68 -5.18 1.62 -18.24
CA ARG A 68 -3.86 0.97 -18.07
C ARG A 68 -4.05 -0.42 -17.50
N VAL A 69 -3.15 -1.35 -17.81
CA VAL A 69 -3.12 -2.69 -17.22
C VAL A 69 -1.91 -2.76 -16.32
N ALA A 70 -2.07 -3.09 -15.04
CA ALA A 70 -0.98 -3.10 -14.08
C ALA A 70 0.08 -4.16 -14.39
N TRP A 71 -0.38 -5.34 -14.77
CA TRP A 71 0.46 -6.47 -15.10
C TRP A 71 -0.27 -7.52 -15.93
N THR A 72 0.48 -8.41 -16.56
CA THR A 72 -0.04 -9.51 -17.39
C THR A 72 0.68 -10.80 -17.06
N ALA A 73 -0.05 -11.91 -16.99
CA ALA A 73 0.53 -13.24 -16.78
C ALA A 73 1.51 -13.58 -17.89
N VAL A 74 2.63 -14.20 -17.54
CA VAL A 74 3.63 -14.69 -18.49
C VAL A 74 4.11 -16.07 -18.07
N LYS A 75 4.45 -16.90 -19.04
CA LYS A 75 5.04 -18.20 -18.74
C LYS A 75 6.52 -18.06 -18.44
N ILE A 76 7.03 -18.81 -17.47
CA ILE A 76 8.42 -18.71 -17.04
C ILE A 76 9.39 -19.11 -18.16
N GLU A 77 9.01 -20.06 -19.01
CA GLU A 77 9.80 -20.51 -20.16
C GLU A 77 9.99 -19.45 -21.24
N ASP A 78 9.14 -18.43 -21.27
CA ASP A 78 9.20 -17.32 -22.23
C ASP A 78 10.05 -16.14 -21.72
N VAL A 79 10.62 -16.25 -20.51
CA VAL A 79 11.38 -15.19 -19.85
C VAL A 79 12.84 -15.61 -19.66
N VAL A 80 13.75 -14.66 -19.84
CA VAL A 80 15.17 -14.89 -19.55
C VAL A 80 15.35 -15.21 -18.07
N ALA A 81 15.90 -16.37 -17.74
CA ALA A 81 16.00 -16.85 -16.36
C ALA A 81 16.66 -15.84 -15.39
N SER A 82 17.61 -15.03 -15.86
CA SER A 82 18.28 -14.01 -15.04
C SER A 82 17.43 -12.78 -14.72
N SER A 83 16.33 -12.53 -15.46
CA SER A 83 15.39 -11.43 -15.18
C SER A 83 14.24 -11.83 -14.27
N VAL A 84 14.04 -13.14 -14.05
CA VAL A 84 13.02 -13.64 -13.12
C VAL A 84 13.44 -13.29 -11.68
N PRO A 85 12.59 -12.60 -10.90
CA PRO A 85 12.88 -12.31 -9.51
C PRO A 85 13.09 -13.60 -8.73
N LYS A 86 14.13 -13.63 -7.90
CA LYS A 86 14.33 -14.75 -6.98
C LYS A 86 13.35 -14.59 -5.81
N TYR A 87 12.54 -15.61 -5.59
CA TYR A 87 11.75 -15.76 -4.38
C TYR A 87 12.31 -16.96 -3.60
N LYS A 88 12.27 -16.89 -2.26
CA LYS A 88 12.99 -17.86 -1.41
C LYS A 88 12.28 -19.21 -1.32
N GLU A 89 11.00 -19.26 -1.64
CA GLU A 89 10.10 -20.37 -1.35
C GLU A 89 9.30 -20.74 -2.61
N ASP A 90 8.93 -22.01 -2.72
CA ASP A 90 8.02 -22.47 -3.75
C ASP A 90 6.58 -22.32 -3.23
N VAL A 91 5.92 -21.22 -3.59
CA VAL A 91 4.54 -20.95 -3.16
C VAL A 91 3.55 -21.59 -4.13
N VAL A 92 2.67 -22.46 -3.62
CA VAL A 92 1.62 -23.09 -4.43
C VAL A 92 0.68 -22.01 -4.97
N GLY A 93 0.44 -22.03 -6.29
CA GLY A 93 -0.39 -21.01 -6.96
C GLY A 93 0.34 -19.68 -7.23
N ALA A 94 1.67 -19.64 -7.09
CA ALA A 94 2.48 -18.52 -7.56
C ALA A 94 2.42 -18.40 -9.08
N GLU A 95 2.13 -17.19 -9.57
CA GLU A 95 2.06 -16.88 -10.99
C GLU A 95 3.06 -15.78 -11.33
N LEU A 96 3.83 -15.97 -12.40
CA LEU A 96 4.77 -14.97 -12.88
C LEU A 96 4.01 -13.93 -13.72
N VAL A 97 4.19 -12.65 -13.40
CA VAL A 97 3.58 -11.55 -14.13
C VAL A 97 4.64 -10.58 -14.66
N ARG A 98 4.38 -10.02 -15.84
CA ARG A 98 5.10 -8.86 -16.39
C ARG A 98 4.41 -7.60 -15.94
N LEU A 99 5.17 -6.70 -15.35
CA LEU A 99 4.69 -5.41 -14.84
C LEU A 99 4.62 -4.37 -15.96
N ALA A 100 3.68 -3.44 -15.87
CA ALA A 100 3.64 -2.30 -16.77
C ALA A 100 4.84 -1.37 -16.53
N SER A 101 5.43 -0.89 -17.63
CA SER A 101 6.61 -0.01 -17.57
C SER A 101 6.31 1.36 -16.99
N ASP A 102 5.05 1.78 -17.03
CA ASP A 102 4.57 3.10 -16.62
C ASP A 102 4.02 3.11 -15.18
N MET A 103 4.13 2.01 -14.43
CA MET A 103 3.63 1.93 -13.05
C MET A 103 4.18 3.03 -12.14
N HIS A 104 5.37 3.55 -12.45
CA HIS A 104 5.98 4.65 -11.69
C HIS A 104 5.33 6.02 -11.96
N ASP A 105 4.57 6.16 -13.04
CA ASP A 105 4.08 7.44 -13.53
C ASP A 105 2.59 7.64 -13.28
N TRP A 106 1.91 6.64 -12.71
CA TRP A 106 0.49 6.71 -12.37
C TRP A 106 0.18 7.86 -11.42
N GLN A 107 -1.01 8.43 -11.61
CA GLN A 107 -1.51 9.59 -10.90
C GLN A 107 -2.81 9.25 -10.19
N GLN A 108 -3.20 10.10 -9.24
CA GLN A 108 -4.51 10.02 -8.62
C GLN A 108 -5.59 10.15 -9.70
N LYS A 109 -6.68 9.38 -9.56
CA LYS A 109 -7.80 9.24 -10.49
C LYS A 109 -7.55 8.42 -11.75
N ASP A 110 -6.32 7.98 -12.01
CA ASP A 110 -6.06 7.04 -13.10
C ASP A 110 -6.82 5.73 -12.88
N THR A 111 -7.34 5.16 -13.98
CA THR A 111 -8.01 3.86 -13.98
C THR A 111 -7.02 2.78 -14.43
N VAL A 112 -6.86 1.76 -13.58
CA VAL A 112 -5.92 0.67 -13.77
C VAL A 112 -6.66 -0.66 -13.69
N GLN A 113 -6.38 -1.56 -14.62
CA GLN A 113 -6.86 -2.93 -14.64
C GLN A 113 -5.89 -3.83 -13.89
N ILE A 114 -6.41 -4.59 -12.94
CA ILE A 114 -5.69 -5.57 -12.13
C ILE A 114 -6.15 -6.96 -12.56
N HIS A 115 -5.24 -7.75 -13.13
CA HIS A 115 -5.52 -9.14 -13.48
C HIS A 115 -5.08 -10.07 -12.34
N LEU A 116 -5.94 -11.01 -11.95
CA LEU A 116 -5.62 -12.09 -11.02
C LEU A 116 -5.57 -13.42 -11.80
N PRO A 117 -4.39 -13.86 -12.30
CA PRO A 117 -4.28 -15.02 -13.17
C PRO A 117 -4.77 -16.33 -12.54
N GLN A 118 -4.64 -16.47 -11.21
CA GLN A 118 -5.06 -17.65 -10.46
C GLN A 118 -6.57 -17.93 -10.60
N THR A 119 -7.38 -16.89 -10.75
CA THR A 119 -8.84 -17.00 -10.87
C THR A 119 -9.36 -16.54 -12.23
N GLY A 120 -8.52 -15.87 -13.04
CA GLY A 120 -8.88 -15.25 -14.31
C GLY A 120 -9.69 -13.96 -14.15
N GLU A 121 -9.78 -13.40 -12.95
CA GLU A 121 -10.57 -12.20 -12.67
C GLU A 121 -9.83 -10.92 -13.05
N MET A 122 -10.60 -9.92 -13.47
CA MET A 122 -10.11 -8.59 -13.86
C MET A 122 -10.84 -7.54 -13.05
N PHE A 123 -10.09 -6.67 -12.37
CA PHE A 123 -10.63 -5.60 -11.55
C PHE A 123 -10.22 -4.24 -12.12
N SER A 124 -11.21 -3.40 -12.41
CA SER A 124 -10.98 -2.00 -12.76
C SER A 124 -10.95 -1.16 -11.49
N VAL A 125 -9.78 -0.65 -11.13
CA VAL A 125 -9.58 0.17 -9.92
C VAL A 125 -9.23 1.61 -10.31
N GLN A 126 -9.68 2.57 -9.52
CA GLN A 126 -9.22 3.96 -9.61
C GLN A 126 -8.19 4.22 -8.52
N ILE A 127 -7.08 4.87 -8.86
CA ILE A 127 -6.07 5.28 -7.88
C ILE A 127 -6.64 6.40 -7.01
N GLU A 128 -6.87 6.12 -5.73
CA GLU A 128 -7.47 7.07 -4.78
C GLU A 128 -6.43 7.99 -4.16
N GLN A 129 -5.22 7.47 -3.93
CA GLN A 129 -4.13 8.20 -3.30
C GLN A 129 -2.78 7.78 -3.89
N VAL A 130 -1.92 8.78 -4.13
CA VAL A 130 -0.49 8.60 -4.42
C VAL A 130 0.32 9.14 -3.25
N ILE A 131 1.20 8.33 -2.69
CA ILE A 131 2.11 8.72 -1.62
C ILE A 131 3.54 8.58 -2.16
N THR A 132 4.31 9.66 -2.11
CA THR A 132 5.72 9.63 -2.48
C THR A 132 6.58 9.67 -1.22
N SER A 133 7.36 8.63 -0.98
CA SER A 133 8.26 8.51 0.16
C SER A 133 9.68 8.94 -0.20
N LEU A 134 10.54 9.09 0.82
CA LEU A 134 11.97 9.33 0.64
C LEU A 134 12.58 8.28 -0.30
N GLY A 135 13.50 8.70 -1.18
CA GLY A 135 14.11 7.82 -2.17
C GLY A 135 13.28 7.57 -3.43
N THR A 136 12.25 8.39 -3.67
CA THR A 136 11.35 8.37 -4.85
C THR A 136 10.51 7.09 -4.98
N ASN A 137 10.26 6.38 -3.88
CA ASN A 137 9.29 5.27 -3.91
C ASN A 137 7.87 5.85 -3.97
N ARG A 138 7.02 5.27 -4.82
CA ARG A 138 5.62 5.68 -4.96
C ARG A 138 4.69 4.57 -4.52
N SER A 139 3.79 4.88 -3.60
CA SER A 139 2.73 3.98 -3.16
C SER A 139 1.37 4.48 -3.67
N TYR A 140 0.59 3.55 -4.21
CA TYR A 140 -0.72 3.76 -4.78
C TYR A 140 -1.75 3.01 -3.95
N LYS A 141 -2.73 3.73 -3.41
CA LYS A 141 -3.88 3.12 -2.76
C LYS A 141 -5.08 3.16 -3.68
N ALA A 142 -5.79 2.05 -3.74
CA ALA A 142 -7.03 1.92 -4.48
C ALA A 142 -7.97 0.93 -3.77
N LYS A 143 -9.19 0.83 -4.27
CA LYS A 143 -10.21 -0.13 -3.81
C LYS A 143 -10.64 -1.04 -4.94
N ILE A 144 -10.64 -2.34 -4.67
CA ILE A 144 -11.32 -3.35 -5.50
C ILE A 144 -12.77 -3.41 -5.02
N ARG A 145 -13.74 -3.30 -5.95
CA ARG A 145 -15.17 -3.32 -5.64
C ARG A 145 -15.80 -4.57 -6.24
N GLU A 146 -16.35 -5.43 -5.39
CA GLU A 146 -17.01 -6.68 -5.80
C GLU A 146 -18.24 -6.92 -4.92
N ASN A 147 -19.38 -7.29 -5.50
CA ASN A 147 -20.58 -7.71 -4.76
C ASN A 147 -20.96 -6.78 -3.58
N ASN A 148 -20.95 -5.45 -3.80
CA ASN A 148 -21.18 -4.40 -2.80
C ASN A 148 -20.17 -4.34 -1.63
N HIS A 149 -19.03 -5.01 -1.74
CA HIS A 149 -17.91 -4.92 -0.80
C HIS A 149 -16.73 -4.19 -1.42
N GLU A 150 -15.97 -3.48 -0.57
CA GLU A 150 -14.73 -2.81 -0.97
C GLU A 150 -13.53 -3.46 -0.27
N PHE A 151 -12.55 -3.88 -1.06
CA PHE A 151 -11.29 -4.44 -0.59
C PHE A 151 -10.15 -3.48 -0.87
N SER A 152 -9.17 -3.43 0.03
CA SER A 152 -8.02 -2.53 -0.13
C SER A 152 -6.99 -3.13 -1.09
N LEU A 153 -6.44 -2.28 -1.96
CA LEU A 153 -5.27 -2.56 -2.79
C LEU A 153 -4.21 -1.51 -2.47
N LEU A 154 -3.00 -1.96 -2.18
CA LEU A 154 -1.82 -1.13 -2.04
C LEU A 154 -0.73 -1.67 -2.95
N ILE A 155 -0.22 -0.81 -3.83
CA ILE A 155 0.91 -1.10 -4.71
C ILE A 155 2.01 -0.11 -4.37
N THR A 156 3.25 -0.54 -4.27
CA THR A 156 4.39 0.35 -4.17
C THR A 156 5.47 0.00 -5.16
N VAL A 157 5.90 1.02 -5.86
CA VAL A 157 6.91 0.97 -6.91
C VAL A 157 8.14 1.71 -6.41
N GLY A 158 9.20 0.95 -6.15
CA GLY A 158 10.52 1.48 -5.85
C GLY A 158 11.42 1.48 -7.09
N LYS A 159 12.67 1.94 -6.91
CA LYS A 159 13.64 2.01 -8.02
C LYS A 159 14.06 0.66 -8.60
N LYS A 160 13.97 -0.40 -7.79
CA LYS A 160 14.48 -1.74 -8.15
C LYS A 160 13.46 -2.85 -7.92
N ASN A 161 12.36 -2.54 -7.24
CA ASN A 161 11.42 -3.51 -6.74
C ASN A 161 10.01 -2.97 -6.78
N VAL A 162 9.06 -3.88 -6.95
CA VAL A 162 7.64 -3.60 -6.84
C VAL A 162 7.06 -4.57 -5.83
N PHE A 163 6.20 -4.04 -4.98
CA PHE A 163 5.41 -4.83 -4.05
C PHE A 163 3.94 -4.44 -4.16
N ALA A 164 3.04 -5.40 -3.99
CA ALA A 164 1.63 -5.10 -3.81
C ALA A 164 0.98 -6.10 -2.86
N ASN A 165 -0.04 -5.65 -2.15
CA ASN A 165 -0.93 -6.51 -1.37
C ASN A 165 -2.37 -6.10 -1.62
N PHE A 166 -3.25 -7.08 -1.79
CA PHE A 166 -4.66 -6.85 -1.97
C PHE A 166 -5.50 -8.04 -1.55
N THR A 167 -6.76 -7.75 -1.25
CA THR A 167 -7.77 -8.77 -0.94
C THR A 167 -8.88 -8.69 -1.99
N THR A 168 -9.52 -9.82 -2.24
CA THR A 168 -10.69 -9.96 -3.11
C THR A 168 -11.71 -10.86 -2.39
N SER A 169 -12.86 -11.08 -3.01
CA SER A 169 -13.78 -12.12 -2.56
C SER A 169 -13.20 -13.55 -2.57
N LYS A 170 -12.06 -13.78 -3.24
CA LYS A 170 -11.40 -15.09 -3.38
C LYS A 170 -10.24 -15.32 -2.43
N GLY A 171 -9.79 -14.29 -1.71
CA GLY A 171 -8.64 -14.40 -0.81
C GLY A 171 -7.75 -13.17 -0.86
N SER A 172 -6.59 -13.28 -0.20
CA SER A 172 -5.57 -12.23 -0.16
C SER A 172 -4.33 -12.64 -0.94
N PHE A 173 -3.73 -11.68 -1.63
CA PHE A 173 -2.65 -11.90 -2.57
C PHE A 173 -1.51 -10.91 -2.32
N GLU A 174 -0.29 -11.38 -2.53
CA GLU A 174 0.91 -10.59 -2.48
C GLU A 174 1.63 -10.65 -3.83
N LEU A 175 2.15 -9.51 -4.28
CA LEU A 175 3.01 -9.39 -5.44
C LEU A 175 4.39 -8.93 -4.98
N VAL A 176 5.45 -9.64 -5.37
CA VAL A 176 6.84 -9.28 -5.06
C VAL A 176 7.71 -9.46 -6.29
N GLY A 177 8.44 -8.42 -6.67
CA GLY A 177 9.29 -8.49 -7.87
C GLY A 177 10.28 -7.37 -8.04
N ASN A 178 10.90 -7.35 -9.22
CA ASN A 178 11.68 -6.22 -9.71
C ASN A 178 10.76 -5.24 -10.47
N THR A 179 11.31 -4.33 -11.27
CA THR A 179 10.51 -3.35 -12.03
C THR A 179 9.93 -3.89 -13.35
N GLN A 180 10.26 -5.12 -13.75
CA GLN A 180 9.80 -5.73 -15.00
C GLN A 180 8.93 -6.96 -14.77
N TYR A 181 9.26 -7.76 -13.76
CA TYR A 181 8.62 -9.03 -13.46
C TYR A 181 8.39 -9.18 -11.95
N ALA A 182 7.32 -9.88 -11.59
CA ALA A 182 6.99 -10.18 -10.21
C ALA A 182 6.28 -11.53 -10.08
N TRP A 183 6.40 -12.13 -8.89
CA TRP A 183 5.57 -13.25 -8.48
C TRP A 183 4.32 -12.71 -7.80
N LEU A 184 3.15 -13.14 -8.27
CA LEU A 184 1.86 -12.91 -7.64
C LEU A 184 1.40 -14.21 -6.97
N MET A 185 1.15 -14.16 -5.68
CA MET A 185 1.02 -15.35 -4.83
C MET A 185 -0.19 -15.24 -3.89
N PRO A 186 -0.93 -16.33 -3.65
CA PRO A 186 -1.92 -16.40 -2.57
C PRO A 186 -1.21 -16.38 -1.21
N ILE A 187 -1.59 -15.47 -0.33
CA ILE A 187 -0.97 -15.32 1.00
C ILE A 187 -1.18 -16.56 1.86
N GLU A 188 -2.32 -17.24 1.72
CA GLU A 188 -2.63 -18.49 2.43
C GLU A 188 -1.62 -19.62 2.16
N ASN A 189 -0.88 -19.55 1.05
CA ASN A 189 0.11 -20.55 0.65
C ASN A 189 1.55 -20.10 0.92
N MET A 190 1.77 -18.94 1.54
CA MET A 190 3.12 -18.44 1.86
C MET A 190 3.62 -18.96 3.21
N ASP A 191 2.74 -19.50 4.05
CA ASP A 191 3.04 -19.83 5.45
C ASP A 191 3.51 -21.29 5.66
N GLN A 192 4.22 -21.85 4.68
CA GLN A 192 4.51 -23.29 4.66
C GLN A 192 5.62 -23.72 5.64
N HIS A 193 6.20 -22.79 6.39
CA HIS A 193 7.36 -23.03 7.25
C HIS A 193 7.19 -22.57 8.71
N VAL A 194 6.04 -22.02 9.09
CA VAL A 194 5.78 -21.71 10.50
C VAL A 194 5.16 -22.92 11.16
N ASP A 195 5.96 -23.64 11.94
CA ASP A 195 5.45 -24.64 12.85
C ASP A 195 4.81 -23.95 14.06
N TYR A 196 3.52 -23.66 13.95
CA TYR A 196 2.72 -23.07 15.04
C TYR A 196 2.59 -23.97 16.28
N SER A 197 3.09 -25.21 16.23
CA SER A 197 3.17 -26.08 17.41
C SER A 197 4.40 -25.80 18.27
N VAL A 198 5.35 -24.99 17.78
CA VAL A 198 6.53 -24.53 18.52
C VAL A 198 6.33 -23.05 18.88
N ASP A 199 6.39 -22.74 20.18
CA ASP A 199 6.39 -21.36 20.65
C ASP A 199 7.62 -20.61 20.08
N ASP A 200 7.39 -19.58 19.26
CA ASP A 200 8.43 -18.80 18.55
C ASP A 200 9.13 -17.76 19.44
N TYR A 201 9.19 -17.99 20.75
CA TYR A 201 9.80 -17.08 21.71
C TYR A 201 10.65 -17.83 22.74
N ASP A 202 11.96 -17.65 22.65
CA ASP A 202 12.88 -17.94 23.75
C ASP A 202 12.67 -16.87 24.83
N ILE A 203 11.87 -17.16 25.87
CA ILE A 203 11.92 -16.36 27.10
C ILE A 203 13.25 -16.64 27.77
N VAL A 204 14.28 -15.85 27.46
CA VAL A 204 15.51 -15.85 28.25
C VAL A 204 15.12 -15.35 29.65
N PRO A 205 15.18 -16.18 30.71
CA PRO A 205 14.84 -15.72 32.04
C PRO A 205 15.79 -14.60 32.41
N GLU A 206 15.25 -13.42 32.69
CA GLU A 206 16.02 -12.30 33.21
C GLU A 206 16.71 -12.79 34.49
N GLN A 207 18.03 -12.99 34.42
CA GLN A 207 18.82 -13.30 35.61
C GLN A 207 18.75 -12.07 36.50
N LEU A 208 17.83 -12.10 37.47
CA LEU A 208 17.75 -11.19 38.59
C LEU A 208 19.14 -11.15 39.24
N HIS A 209 19.95 -10.15 38.87
CA HIS A 209 21.18 -9.82 39.55
C HIS A 209 20.80 -9.41 40.97
N HIS A 210 20.80 -10.38 41.87
CA HIS A 210 20.72 -10.15 43.30
C HIS A 210 22.01 -9.43 43.70
N LYS A 211 21.95 -8.10 43.76
CA LYS A 211 23.03 -7.27 44.29
C LYS A 211 23.18 -7.64 45.77
N PRO A 212 24.33 -8.18 46.23
CA PRO A 212 24.51 -8.44 47.65
C PRO A 212 24.48 -7.12 48.40
N GLU A 213 23.57 -7.05 49.36
CA GLU A 213 23.46 -5.98 50.34
C GLU A 213 24.73 -5.99 51.19
N HIS A 214 25.53 -4.93 51.09
CA HIS A 214 26.68 -4.73 51.96
C HIS A 214 26.17 -4.54 53.39
N GLN A 215 26.41 -5.51 54.26
CA GLN A 215 26.27 -5.34 55.69
C GLN A 215 27.41 -4.42 56.16
N ASP A 216 27.04 -3.23 56.62
CA ASP A 216 27.95 -2.33 57.33
C ASP A 216 28.29 -2.97 58.70
N GLU A 217 29.52 -3.46 58.83
CA GLU A 217 30.09 -3.84 60.12
C GLU A 217 30.44 -2.57 60.91
N HIS A 218 29.76 -2.41 62.05
CA HIS A 218 30.14 -1.48 63.10
C HIS A 218 31.56 -1.76 63.62
N ARG A 219 32.42 -0.73 63.60
CA ARG A 219 33.45 -0.49 64.61
C ARG A 219 33.76 0.99 64.77
#